data_AF-A0A425CVU5-F1
#
_entry.id   AF-A0A425CVU5-F1
#
_cell.length_a   1.000
_cell.length_b   1.000
_cell.length_c   1.000
_cell.angle_alpha   90.00
_cell.angle_beta   90.00
_cell.angle_gamma   90.00
#
_symmetry.space_group_name_H-M   'P 1'
#
loop_
_entity.id
_entity.type
_entity.pdbx_description
1 polymer ?
#
loop_
_entity_poly.entity_id
_entity_poly.type
_entity_poly.pdbx_seq_one_letter_code
_entity_poly.pdbx_strand_id
1 'polypeptide(L)'
;MLTGRPPFRGENDFLTFQQILSHDSDAMEFPAHVPEAARDLIRRLLVLDLDARLTDYDTIQAHPFFEGVDWTGISTATPPVVPDKTHLPTPTMVDGASPNWSLANVLNDVFGATPLLADDPRHHPIHSTTTSSSSILENNEGILLQADVKLHGSLFTKKARGLMFTTHGRLIVSDAKNQPPQVFQWGTNAIHIVPKNTSTFDIRYTSGSFRITDTVHGAQAWCRLLNAFKP
;
A
#
# COMPACT_ATOMS: atom_id res chain seq x y z
N MET A 1 1.00 -10.96 -22.26
CA MET A 1 1.87 -11.98 -22.88
C MET A 1 1.57 -12.20 -24.36
N LEU A 2 0.35 -12.57 -24.78
CA LEU A 2 0.06 -12.78 -26.23
C LEU A 2 -0.14 -11.48 -27.03
N THR A 3 -0.71 -10.44 -26.42
CA THR A 3 -1.03 -9.17 -27.08
C THR A 3 -0.30 -7.97 -26.48
N GLY A 4 0.46 -8.17 -25.40
CA GLY A 4 1.17 -7.10 -24.66
C GLY A 4 0.28 -6.12 -23.90
N ARG A 5 -1.05 -6.28 -23.90
CA ARG A 5 -2.02 -5.39 -23.22
C ARG A 5 -3.04 -6.21 -22.42
N PRO A 6 -3.61 -5.66 -21.33
CA PRO A 6 -4.71 -6.32 -20.63
C PRO A 6 -5.97 -6.37 -21.52
N PRO A 7 -6.86 -7.36 -21.32
CA PRO A 7 -8.10 -7.49 -22.10
C PRO A 7 -9.08 -6.34 -21.86
N PHE A 8 -9.05 -5.73 -20.67
CA PHE A 8 -9.88 -4.57 -20.32
C PHE A 8 -8.98 -3.42 -19.87
N ARG A 9 -9.22 -2.24 -20.42
CA ARG A 9 -8.54 -0.99 -20.05
C ARG A 9 -9.40 0.18 -20.51
N GLY A 10 -10.04 0.84 -19.54
CA GLY A 10 -10.67 2.15 -19.73
C GLY A 10 -9.71 3.30 -19.43
N GLU A 11 -10.15 4.53 -19.68
CA GLU A 11 -9.40 5.74 -19.31
C GLU A 11 -9.24 5.91 -17.79
N ASN A 12 -10.16 5.32 -17.03
CA ASN A 12 -10.14 5.28 -15.57
C ASN A 12 -10.66 3.92 -15.05
N ASP A 13 -10.56 3.72 -13.74
CA ASP A 13 -10.97 2.47 -13.09
C ASP A 13 -12.46 2.19 -13.28
N PHE A 14 -13.32 3.21 -13.20
CA PHE A 14 -14.76 3.06 -13.38
C PHE A 14 -15.11 2.52 -14.77
N LEU A 15 -14.53 3.09 -15.82
CA LEU A 15 -14.72 2.61 -17.20
C LEU A 15 -14.14 1.22 -17.41
N THR A 16 -13.03 0.89 -16.75
CA THR A 16 -12.46 -0.46 -16.78
C THR A 16 -13.42 -1.46 -16.15
N PHE A 17 -14.03 -1.14 -15.01
CA PHE A 17 -15.06 -1.99 -14.39
C PHE A 17 -16.30 -2.12 -15.26
N GLN A 18 -16.74 -1.04 -15.90
CA GLN A 18 -17.86 -1.10 -16.82
C GLN A 18 -17.56 -2.06 -17.98
N GLN A 19 -16.37 -1.99 -18.59
CA GLN A 19 -15.95 -2.96 -19.61
C GLN A 19 -15.96 -4.40 -19.09
N ILE A 20 -15.46 -4.65 -17.88
CA ILE A 20 -15.47 -5.97 -17.24
C ILE A 20 -16.89 -6.47 -16.98
N LEU A 21 -17.83 -5.61 -16.63
CA LEU A 21 -19.22 -6.03 -16.34
C LEU A 21 -20.08 -6.18 -17.59
N SER A 22 -19.73 -5.48 -18.68
CA SER A 22 -20.50 -5.47 -19.91
C SER A 22 -19.93 -6.36 -21.02
N HIS A 23 -18.78 -6.99 -20.81
CA HIS A 23 -18.19 -7.82 -21.86
C HIS A 23 -18.96 -9.12 -22.07
N ASP A 24 -18.94 -9.58 -23.30
CA ASP A 24 -19.35 -10.90 -23.72
C ASP A 24 -18.09 -11.65 -24.19
N SER A 25 -17.82 -12.81 -23.60
CA SER A 25 -16.67 -13.64 -23.94
C SER A 25 -16.71 -14.10 -25.39
N ASP A 26 -17.89 -14.42 -25.93
CA ASP A 26 -18.02 -14.99 -27.27
C ASP A 26 -17.81 -13.94 -28.36
N ALA A 27 -18.23 -12.70 -28.07
CA ALA A 27 -18.03 -11.55 -28.93
C ALA A 27 -16.62 -10.91 -28.84
N MET A 28 -15.72 -11.47 -28.02
CA MET A 28 -14.37 -10.92 -27.86
C MET A 28 -13.54 -11.08 -29.14
N GLU A 29 -13.04 -9.96 -29.64
CA GLU A 29 -12.14 -9.91 -30.79
C GLU A 29 -10.69 -10.11 -30.39
N PHE A 30 -9.95 -10.85 -31.21
CA PHE A 30 -8.54 -11.13 -31.00
C PHE A 30 -7.72 -10.74 -32.23
N PRO A 31 -6.50 -10.20 -32.05
CA PRO A 31 -5.58 -10.00 -33.16
C PRO A 31 -5.28 -11.30 -33.92
N ALA A 32 -4.97 -11.16 -35.21
CA ALA A 32 -4.71 -12.29 -36.11
C ALA A 32 -3.54 -13.18 -35.64
N HIS A 33 -2.56 -12.63 -34.93
CA HIS A 33 -1.38 -13.36 -34.44
C HIS A 33 -1.65 -14.23 -33.21
N VAL A 34 -2.83 -14.12 -32.57
CA VAL A 34 -3.19 -14.95 -31.42
C VAL A 34 -3.69 -16.32 -31.91
N PRO A 35 -3.09 -17.45 -31.49
CA PRO A 35 -3.53 -18.78 -31.91
C PRO A 35 -4.97 -19.08 -31.48
N GLU A 36 -5.71 -19.86 -32.29
CA GLU A 36 -7.13 -20.16 -32.02
C GLU A 36 -7.34 -20.88 -30.69
N ALA A 37 -6.47 -21.85 -30.34
CA ALA A 37 -6.50 -22.52 -29.04
C ALA A 37 -6.34 -21.54 -27.87
N ALA A 38 -5.57 -20.46 -28.05
CA ALA A 38 -5.42 -19.43 -27.02
C ALA A 38 -6.68 -18.56 -26.91
N ARG A 39 -7.33 -18.25 -28.05
CA ARG A 39 -8.59 -17.51 -28.06
C ARG A 39 -9.68 -18.28 -27.35
N ASP A 40 -9.86 -19.56 -27.69
CA ASP A 40 -10.83 -20.44 -27.04
C ASP A 40 -10.62 -20.51 -25.52
N LEU A 41 -9.38 -20.71 -25.07
CA LEU A 41 -9.06 -20.70 -23.64
C LEU A 41 -9.43 -19.37 -22.98
N ILE A 42 -9.06 -18.24 -23.59
CA ILE A 42 -9.36 -16.91 -23.04
C ILE A 42 -10.87 -16.67 -22.94
N ARG A 43 -11.66 -17.06 -23.96
CA ARG A 43 -13.12 -16.93 -23.92
C ARG A 43 -13.72 -17.71 -22.75
N ARG A 44 -13.27 -18.95 -22.53
CA ARG A 44 -13.76 -19.81 -21.42
C ARG A 44 -13.35 -19.33 -20.03
N LEU A 45 -12.21 -18.65 -19.91
CA LEU A 45 -11.74 -18.07 -18.64
C LEU A 45 -12.39 -16.72 -18.32
N LEU A 46 -12.70 -15.93 -19.35
CA LEU A 46 -13.33 -14.61 -19.21
C LEU A 46 -14.86 -14.68 -19.37
N VAL A 47 -15.49 -15.74 -18.87
CA VAL A 47 -16.97 -15.82 -18.80
C VAL A 47 -17.45 -15.04 -17.57
N LEU A 48 -18.40 -14.12 -17.73
CA LEU A 48 -18.89 -13.30 -16.62
C LEU A 48 -19.58 -14.15 -15.54
N ASP A 49 -20.42 -15.10 -15.96
CA ASP A 49 -21.04 -16.07 -15.07
C ASP A 49 -19.99 -17.01 -14.47
N LEU A 50 -20.02 -17.20 -13.15
CA LEU A 50 -19.04 -18.03 -12.43
C LEU A 50 -19.29 -19.52 -12.67
N ASP A 51 -20.55 -19.93 -12.81
CA ASP A 51 -20.91 -21.34 -12.95
C ASP A 51 -20.59 -21.88 -14.35
N ALA A 52 -20.63 -21.01 -15.36
CA ALA A 52 -20.23 -21.32 -16.74
C ALA A 52 -18.73 -21.12 -17.00
N ARG A 53 -17.98 -20.51 -16.06
CA ARG A 53 -16.57 -20.22 -16.22
C ARG A 53 -15.73 -21.48 -16.05
N LEU A 54 -14.74 -21.64 -16.92
CA LEU A 54 -13.73 -22.69 -16.76
C LEU A 54 -12.92 -22.42 -15.47
N THR A 55 -13.09 -23.30 -14.48
CA THR A 55 -12.47 -23.16 -13.15
C THR A 55 -11.71 -24.41 -12.70
N ASP A 56 -12.01 -25.57 -13.28
CA ASP A 56 -11.37 -26.82 -12.93
C ASP A 56 -9.95 -26.93 -13.52
N TYR A 57 -8.99 -27.32 -12.68
CA TYR A 57 -7.57 -27.34 -13.04
C TYR A 57 -7.26 -28.43 -14.06
N ASP A 58 -7.88 -29.60 -13.93
CA ASP A 58 -7.59 -30.74 -14.81
C ASP A 58 -8.06 -30.44 -16.24
N THR A 59 -9.24 -29.85 -16.39
CA THR A 59 -9.73 -29.37 -17.69
C THR A 59 -8.91 -28.21 -18.25
N ILE A 60 -8.40 -27.29 -17.43
CA ILE A 60 -7.48 -26.24 -17.89
C ILE A 60 -6.17 -26.84 -18.39
N GLN A 61 -5.58 -27.78 -17.65
CA GLN A 61 -4.32 -28.42 -18.01
C GLN A 61 -4.42 -29.27 -19.28
N ALA A 62 -5.56 -29.91 -19.50
CA ALA A 62 -5.85 -30.72 -20.69
C ALA A 62 -6.24 -29.89 -21.92
N HIS A 63 -6.35 -28.56 -21.80
CA HIS A 63 -6.77 -27.70 -22.90
C HIS A 63 -5.75 -27.74 -24.07
N PRO A 64 -6.19 -27.73 -25.35
CA PRO A 64 -5.29 -27.74 -26.52
C PRO A 64 -4.24 -26.62 -26.54
N PHE A 65 -4.48 -25.54 -25.81
CA PHE A 65 -3.51 -24.45 -25.65
C PHE A 65 -2.21 -24.92 -24.94
N PHE A 66 -2.32 -25.93 -24.07
CA PHE A 66 -1.21 -26.50 -23.32
C PHE A 66 -0.76 -27.86 -23.88
N GLU A 67 -1.10 -28.17 -25.14
CA GLU A 67 -0.63 -29.38 -25.80
C GLU A 67 0.92 -29.42 -25.79
N GLY A 68 1.48 -30.55 -25.34
CA GLY A 68 2.92 -30.76 -25.23
C GLY A 68 3.56 -30.23 -23.94
N VAL A 69 2.80 -29.64 -23.02
CA VAL A 69 3.31 -29.22 -21.71
C VAL A 69 3.41 -30.43 -20.76
N ASP A 70 4.60 -30.71 -20.25
CA ASP A 70 4.81 -31.64 -19.13
C ASP A 70 4.61 -30.91 -17.80
N TRP A 71 3.41 -31.05 -17.23
CA TRP A 71 3.04 -30.46 -15.95
C TRP A 71 3.80 -31.07 -14.76
N THR A 72 4.27 -32.31 -14.86
CA THR A 72 4.98 -32.99 -13.77
C THR A 72 6.44 -32.52 -13.68
N GLY A 73 7.08 -32.29 -14.82
CA GLY A 73 8.47 -31.83 -14.93
C GLY A 73 8.66 -30.31 -14.94
N ILE A 74 7.57 -29.51 -14.95
CA ILE A 74 7.63 -28.06 -15.20
C ILE A 74 8.55 -27.28 -14.25
N SER A 75 8.70 -27.73 -13.00
CA SER A 75 9.56 -27.08 -11.99
C SER A 75 11.05 -27.21 -12.31
N THR A 76 11.42 -28.22 -13.08
CA THR A 76 12.80 -28.52 -13.51
C THR A 76 13.06 -28.16 -14.97
N ALA A 77 12.02 -27.76 -15.71
CA ALA A 77 12.13 -27.39 -17.10
C ALA A 77 13.01 -26.14 -17.27
N THR A 78 13.76 -26.11 -18.37
CA THR A 78 14.57 -24.92 -18.71
C THR A 78 13.62 -23.79 -19.16
N PRO A 79 13.69 -22.60 -18.54
CA PRO A 79 12.79 -21.51 -18.90
C PRO A 79 13.11 -20.97 -20.31
N PRO A 80 12.12 -20.49 -21.07
CA PRO A 80 12.33 -19.98 -22.43
C PRO A 80 13.25 -18.76 -22.51
N VAL A 81 13.29 -17.96 -21.44
CA VAL A 81 14.13 -16.76 -21.33
C VAL A 81 14.87 -16.84 -20.01
N VAL A 82 16.20 -16.93 -20.08
CA VAL A 82 17.09 -16.76 -18.94
C VAL A 82 17.62 -15.33 -19.00
N PRO A 83 17.23 -14.44 -18.08
CA PRO A 83 17.74 -13.08 -18.09
C PRO A 83 19.24 -13.07 -17.83
N ASP A 84 19.95 -12.14 -18.46
CA ASP A 84 21.35 -11.90 -18.15
C ASP A 84 21.51 -11.58 -16.67
N LYS A 85 22.58 -12.10 -16.08
CA LYS A 85 22.93 -11.78 -14.69
C LYS A 85 23.28 -10.31 -14.63
N THR A 86 22.35 -9.49 -14.13
CA THR A 86 22.66 -8.12 -13.78
C THR A 86 23.62 -8.16 -12.61
N HIS A 87 24.79 -7.54 -12.77
CA HIS A 87 25.65 -7.27 -11.64
C HIS A 87 24.90 -6.26 -10.78
N LEU A 88 24.26 -6.75 -9.71
CA LEU A 88 23.69 -5.87 -8.71
C LEU A 88 24.80 -4.91 -8.28
N PRO A 89 24.56 -3.59 -8.24
CA PRO A 89 25.54 -2.68 -7.70
C PRO A 89 25.92 -3.20 -6.31
N THR A 90 27.22 -3.25 -6.01
CA THR A 90 27.65 -3.44 -4.63
C THR A 90 26.87 -2.44 -3.80
N PRO A 91 26.16 -2.85 -2.74
CA PRO A 91 25.37 -1.93 -1.94
C PRO A 91 26.33 -0.88 -1.39
N THR A 92 26.40 0.26 -2.09
CA THR A 92 27.05 1.46 -1.60
C THR A 92 26.03 2.00 -0.63
N MET A 93 26.33 1.74 0.64
CA MET A 93 25.49 2.03 1.79
C MET A 93 25.06 3.50 1.86
N VAL A 94 24.13 3.94 1.02
CA VAL A 94 23.45 5.25 1.08
C VAL A 94 22.10 5.25 0.32
N ASP A 95 21.42 4.11 0.19
CA ASP A 95 20.00 4.11 -0.26
C ASP A 95 19.03 4.42 0.90
N GLY A 96 19.56 4.74 2.08
CA GLY A 96 18.79 4.97 3.30
C GLY A 96 18.42 3.70 4.06
N ALA A 97 18.79 2.51 3.56
CA ALA A 97 18.80 1.31 4.39
C ALA A 97 20.07 1.33 5.24
N SER A 98 19.91 1.70 6.51
CA SER A 98 21.00 1.68 7.48
C SER A 98 21.62 0.27 7.58
N PRO A 99 22.93 0.15 7.88
CA PRO A 99 23.61 -1.15 8.02
C PRO A 99 23.07 -2.00 9.16
N ASN A 100 22.23 -1.39 9.98
CA ASN A 100 21.74 -1.94 11.21
C ASN A 100 20.25 -2.32 11.12
N TRP A 101 19.82 -2.94 10.01
CA TRP A 101 18.53 -3.63 9.86
C TRP A 101 18.19 -4.62 11.02
N SER A 102 18.99 -4.71 12.08
CA SER A 102 18.47 -5.18 13.36
C SER A 102 17.23 -4.38 13.79
N LEU A 103 16.13 -5.09 14.00
CA LEU A 103 14.88 -4.57 14.56
C LEU A 103 15.12 -3.80 15.88
N ALA A 104 16.17 -4.18 16.62
CA ALA A 104 16.62 -3.53 17.84
C ALA A 104 17.06 -2.06 17.64
N ASN A 105 17.76 -1.76 16.54
CA ASN A 105 18.23 -0.39 16.30
C ASN A 105 17.11 0.50 15.75
N VAL A 106 16.18 -0.07 14.98
CA VAL A 106 14.95 0.64 14.56
C VAL A 106 14.10 1.03 15.78
N LEU A 107 14.02 0.19 16.81
CA LEU A 107 13.31 0.55 18.04
C LEU A 107 14.03 1.66 18.82
N ASN A 108 15.37 1.66 18.82
CA ASN A 108 16.17 2.67 19.51
C ASN A 108 16.05 4.05 18.83
N ASP A 109 16.12 4.09 17.49
CA ASP A 109 16.03 5.32 16.70
C ASP A 109 14.61 5.89 16.66
N VAL A 110 13.57 5.04 16.71
CA VAL A 110 12.16 5.49 16.65
C VAL A 110 11.60 5.89 18.02
N PHE A 111 11.97 5.20 19.10
CA PHE A 111 11.37 5.44 20.42
C PHE A 111 12.21 6.29 21.37
N GLY A 112 13.45 6.67 21.01
CA GLY A 112 14.27 7.58 21.80
C GLY A 112 14.38 7.18 23.28
N ALA A 113 14.18 5.91 23.59
CA ALA A 113 14.18 5.43 24.96
C ALA A 113 15.64 5.18 25.32
N THR A 114 16.33 6.21 25.78
CA THR A 114 17.48 6.05 26.65
C THR A 114 17.09 5.07 27.75
N PRO A 115 17.66 3.85 27.81
CA PRO A 115 17.64 3.12 29.05
C PRO A 115 18.43 3.98 30.02
N LEU A 116 17.82 4.34 31.14
CA LEU A 116 18.47 5.05 32.24
C LEU A 116 19.66 4.22 32.75
N LEU A 117 20.82 4.30 32.12
CA LEU A 117 22.11 3.89 32.67
C LEU A 117 23.25 4.71 32.06
N ALA A 118 23.97 5.36 32.97
CA ALA A 118 25.30 5.95 32.85
C ALA A 118 25.46 7.22 31.99
N ASP A 119 25.44 8.34 32.72
CA ASP A 119 26.17 9.59 32.53
C ASP A 119 27.52 9.40 31.77
N ASP A 120 27.69 10.02 30.60
CA ASP A 120 29.02 10.27 30.00
C ASP A 120 29.06 11.70 29.42
N PRO A 121 29.80 12.64 30.04
CA PRO A 121 29.77 14.04 29.69
C PRO A 121 30.87 14.37 28.68
N ARG A 122 30.81 13.82 27.46
CA ARG A 122 31.67 14.27 26.35
C ARG A 122 30.98 14.08 25.02
N HIS A 123 30.35 15.14 24.49
CA HIS A 123 30.60 15.61 23.11
C HIS A 123 29.78 16.87 22.78
N HIS A 124 30.48 17.83 22.17
CA HIS A 124 30.03 19.17 21.81
C HIS A 124 29.00 19.20 20.66
N PRO A 125 28.21 20.28 20.53
CA PRO A 125 27.13 20.38 19.57
C PRO A 125 27.68 20.59 18.15
N ILE A 126 27.35 19.68 17.23
CA ILE A 126 27.52 19.93 15.80
C ILE A 126 26.23 20.55 15.29
N HIS A 127 26.28 21.86 15.01
CA HIS A 127 25.28 22.54 14.19
C HIS A 127 25.24 21.89 12.80
N SER A 128 24.17 21.17 12.49
CA SER A 128 23.84 20.79 11.12
C SER A 128 22.88 21.82 10.54
N THR A 129 23.39 22.67 9.65
CA THR A 129 22.60 23.40 8.68
C THR A 129 22.04 22.41 7.67
N THR A 130 20.78 22.01 7.83
CA THR A 130 20.04 21.24 6.82
C THR A 130 19.25 22.19 5.94
N THR A 131 19.75 22.35 4.72
CA THR A 131 19.02 22.91 3.59
C THR A 131 17.93 21.93 3.13
N SER A 132 16.69 22.41 3.22
CA SER A 132 15.54 22.06 2.36
C SER A 132 14.90 20.68 2.48
N SER A 133 14.27 20.43 3.62
CA SER A 133 12.93 19.83 3.65
C SER A 133 12.09 20.68 4.59
N SER A 134 11.07 21.35 4.06
CA SER A 134 10.11 22.12 4.86
C SER A 134 9.60 21.23 6.01
N SER A 135 9.94 21.59 7.25
CA SER A 135 9.48 20.86 8.42
C SER A 135 7.95 20.79 8.36
N ILE A 136 7.40 19.57 8.29
CA ILE A 136 5.94 19.35 8.30
C ILE A 136 5.34 19.95 9.58
N LEU A 137 6.14 19.99 10.65
CA LEU A 137 5.83 20.63 11.91
C LEU A 137 6.17 22.12 11.87
N GLU A 138 5.29 22.91 12.47
CA GLU A 138 5.52 24.33 12.74
C GLU A 138 6.51 24.50 13.90
N ASN A 139 7.09 25.70 14.03
CA ASN A 139 8.02 26.01 15.11
C ASN A 139 7.33 25.82 16.48
N ASN A 140 7.96 25.06 17.38
CA ASN A 140 7.45 24.67 18.71
C ASN A 140 6.23 23.72 18.72
N GLU A 141 5.93 23.06 17.61
CA GLU A 141 4.89 22.05 17.56
C GLU A 141 5.41 20.66 17.95
N GLY A 142 4.83 20.09 19.01
CA GLY A 142 5.14 18.75 19.48
C GLY A 142 4.19 17.69 18.92
N ILE A 143 4.65 16.44 18.87
CA ILE A 143 3.82 15.29 18.48
C ILE A 143 3.20 14.69 19.75
N LEU A 144 1.87 14.57 19.77
CA LEU A 144 1.13 13.94 20.85
C LEU A 144 0.96 12.43 20.62
N LEU A 145 0.78 12.02 19.37
CA LEU A 145 0.71 10.61 18.97
C LEU A 145 1.07 10.47 17.50
N GLN A 146 1.88 9.48 17.17
CA GLN A 146 2.23 9.11 15.81
C GLN A 146 2.14 7.60 15.64
N ALA A 147 1.55 7.14 14.54
CA ALA A 147 1.46 5.73 14.22
C ALA A 147 1.47 5.49 12.70
N ASP A 148 1.97 4.32 12.32
CA ASP A 148 1.75 3.77 10.99
C ASP A 148 0.41 3.06 10.95
N VAL A 149 -0.50 3.58 10.13
CA VAL A 149 -1.88 3.12 10.06
C VAL A 149 -2.25 2.66 8.66
N LYS A 150 -3.31 1.85 8.57
CA LYS A 150 -3.92 1.48 7.29
C LYS A 150 -5.08 2.42 7.01
N LEU A 151 -4.89 3.34 6.07
CA LEU A 151 -5.97 4.17 5.55
C LEU A 151 -6.74 3.38 4.49
N HIS A 152 -8.06 3.31 4.65
CA HIS A 152 -8.95 2.64 3.69
C HIS A 152 -9.30 3.64 2.60
N GLY A 153 -8.84 3.37 1.37
CA GLY A 153 -9.19 4.13 0.17
C GLY A 153 -10.49 3.62 -0.44
N SER A 154 -10.48 3.33 -1.75
CA SER A 154 -11.58 2.63 -2.42
C SER A 154 -11.81 1.25 -1.79
N LEU A 155 -12.99 0.66 -2.03
CA LEU A 155 -13.63 -0.49 -1.36
C LEU A 155 -12.73 -1.68 -0.97
N PHE A 156 -11.55 -1.84 -1.56
CA PHE A 156 -10.62 -2.95 -1.28
C PHE A 156 -9.15 -2.55 -1.10
N THR A 157 -8.81 -1.25 -1.12
CA THR A 157 -7.43 -0.77 -0.99
C THR A 157 -7.15 -0.26 0.42
N LYS A 158 -6.23 -0.92 1.12
CA LYS A 158 -5.66 -0.43 2.38
C LYS A 158 -4.22 -0.03 2.12
N LYS A 159 -3.89 1.24 2.34
CA LYS A 159 -2.51 1.73 2.16
C LYS A 159 -1.92 2.10 3.50
N ALA A 160 -0.67 1.69 3.73
CA ALA A 160 0.09 2.13 4.88
C ALA A 160 0.37 3.63 4.76
N ARG A 161 0.08 4.38 5.82
CA ARG A 161 0.22 5.84 5.91
C ARG A 161 0.72 6.18 7.31
N GLY A 162 1.60 7.17 7.40
CA GLY A 162 1.88 7.80 8.68
C GLY A 162 0.71 8.69 9.09
N LEU A 163 0.27 8.55 10.33
CA LEU A 163 -0.72 9.42 10.95
C LEU A 163 -0.10 10.03 12.20
N MET A 164 -0.15 11.35 12.33
CA MET A 164 0.31 12.04 13.52
C MET A 164 -0.71 13.07 14.00
N PHE A 165 -0.80 13.25 15.31
CA PHE A 165 -1.56 14.30 15.95
C PHE A 165 -0.64 15.15 16.81
N THR A 166 -0.78 16.47 16.72
CA THR A 166 0.17 17.43 17.30
C THR A 166 -0.41 18.28 18.42
N THR A 167 0.47 18.97 19.16
CA THR A 167 0.08 19.90 20.24
C THR A 167 -0.72 21.09 19.75
N HIS A 168 -0.60 21.45 18.46
CA HIS A 168 -1.40 22.51 17.82
C HIS A 168 -2.76 21.99 17.31
N GLY A 169 -3.11 20.74 17.63
CA GLY A 169 -4.37 20.14 17.21
C GLY A 169 -4.40 19.80 15.73
N ARG A 170 -3.25 19.56 15.10
CA ARG A 170 -3.20 19.17 13.68
C ARG A 170 -3.17 17.66 13.58
N LEU A 171 -4.12 17.10 12.84
CA LEU A 171 -4.11 15.70 12.44
C LEU A 171 -3.52 15.62 11.03
N ILE A 172 -2.32 15.05 10.91
CA ILE A 172 -1.53 15.05 9.68
C ILE A 172 -1.43 13.61 9.16
N VAL A 173 -1.81 13.43 7.89
CA VAL A 173 -1.72 12.16 7.16
C VAL A 173 -0.60 12.29 6.11
N SER A 174 0.48 11.54 6.27
CA SER A 174 1.60 11.50 5.32
C SER A 174 1.49 10.31 4.37
N ASP A 175 1.63 10.57 3.06
CA ASP A 175 1.72 9.53 2.03
C ASP A 175 3.14 8.95 1.93
N ALA A 176 3.24 7.72 1.45
CA ALA A 176 4.50 6.98 1.31
C ALA A 176 5.36 7.47 0.12
N LYS A 177 4.85 8.32 -0.78
CA LYS A 177 5.59 8.80 -1.97
C LYS A 177 5.15 10.21 -2.43
N ASN A 178 6.02 11.21 -2.27
CA ASN A 178 6.03 12.53 -2.94
C ASN A 178 4.76 13.40 -2.96
N GLN A 179 3.69 13.04 -2.25
CA GLN A 179 2.52 13.92 -2.10
C GLN A 179 2.64 14.77 -0.85
N PRO A 180 2.16 16.03 -0.88
CA PRO A 180 2.12 16.86 0.30
C PRO A 180 1.23 16.20 1.37
N PRO A 181 1.60 16.28 2.65
CA PRO A 181 0.80 15.72 3.73
C PRO A 181 -0.56 16.42 3.80
N GLN A 182 -1.61 15.64 4.09
CA GLN A 182 -2.93 16.20 4.34
C GLN A 182 -3.04 16.60 5.80
N VAL A 183 -3.40 17.86 6.05
CA VAL A 183 -3.49 18.43 7.40
C VAL A 183 -4.94 18.77 7.71
N PHE A 184 -5.45 18.23 8.82
CA PHE A 184 -6.79 18.52 9.33
C PHE A 184 -6.68 19.25 10.66
N GLN A 185 -7.28 20.44 10.75
CA GLN A 185 -7.30 21.21 12.00
C GLN A 185 -8.40 20.69 12.93
N TRP A 186 -7.99 20.13 14.07
CA TRP A 186 -8.89 19.65 15.10
C TRP A 186 -9.39 20.81 15.97
N GLY A 187 -10.63 20.72 16.45
CA GLY A 187 -11.23 21.70 17.35
C GLY A 187 -12.22 22.69 16.72
N THR A 188 -12.28 22.81 15.38
CA THR A 188 -13.44 23.45 14.72
C THR A 188 -14.57 22.42 14.67
N ASN A 189 -15.80 22.79 15.06
CA ASN A 189 -17.01 21.95 15.31
C ASN A 189 -17.53 21.08 14.12
N ALA A 190 -16.63 20.52 13.35
CA ALA A 190 -16.84 19.84 12.09
C ALA A 190 -16.14 18.48 12.08
N ILE A 191 -15.03 18.30 12.81
CA ILE A 191 -14.23 17.06 12.79
C ILE A 191 -14.42 16.25 14.07
N HIS A 192 -14.71 14.95 13.94
CA HIS A 192 -14.85 14.04 15.08
C HIS A 192 -14.45 12.60 14.72
N ILE A 193 -14.02 11.87 15.76
CA ILE A 193 -13.65 10.46 15.66
C ILE A 193 -14.85 9.57 16.00
N VAL A 194 -15.05 8.51 15.21
CA VAL A 194 -16.11 7.51 15.42
C VAL A 194 -15.48 6.12 15.48
N PRO A 195 -15.32 5.51 16.67
CA PRO A 195 -14.78 4.17 16.77
C PRO A 195 -15.72 3.14 16.13
N LYS A 196 -15.14 2.13 15.47
CA LYS A 196 -15.88 1.00 14.88
C LYS A 196 -15.61 -0.31 15.60
N ASN A 197 -14.37 -0.55 15.95
CA ASN A 197 -13.95 -1.69 16.76
C ASN A 197 -12.66 -1.35 17.53
N THR A 198 -11.98 -2.34 18.09
CA THR A 198 -10.77 -2.14 18.90
C THR A 198 -9.59 -1.54 18.14
N SER A 199 -9.51 -1.71 16.82
CA SER A 199 -8.39 -1.25 15.98
C SER A 199 -8.81 -0.28 14.87
N THR A 200 -10.10 -0.11 14.63
CA THR A 200 -10.63 0.62 13.47
C THR A 200 -11.55 1.76 13.92
N PHE A 201 -11.37 2.93 13.32
CA PHE A 201 -12.17 4.13 13.55
C PHE A 201 -12.30 4.95 12.27
N ASP A 202 -13.36 5.76 12.21
CA ASP A 202 -13.57 6.73 11.14
C ASP A 202 -13.26 8.13 11.67
N ILE A 203 -12.60 8.95 10.87
CA ILE A 203 -12.55 10.41 11.06
C ILE A 203 -13.58 11.01 10.12
N ARG A 204 -14.55 11.74 10.68
CA ARG A 204 -15.57 12.44 9.92
C ARG A 204 -15.36 13.93 10.03
N TYR A 205 -15.53 14.64 8.92
CA TYR A 205 -15.48 16.08 8.80
C TYR A 205 -16.62 16.57 7.90
N THR A 206 -16.80 17.89 7.77
CA THR A 206 -17.95 18.49 7.06
C THR A 206 -18.14 18.01 5.63
N SER A 207 -17.06 17.79 4.90
CA SER A 207 -17.11 17.40 3.48
C SER A 207 -16.84 15.91 3.23
N GLY A 208 -16.64 15.09 4.27
CA GLY A 208 -16.37 13.67 4.07
C GLY A 208 -15.94 12.88 5.29
N SER A 209 -15.48 11.66 5.04
CA SER A 209 -14.94 10.78 6.07
C SER A 209 -13.91 9.84 5.48
N PHE A 210 -12.95 9.41 6.29
CA PHE A 210 -12.04 8.33 5.95
C PHE A 210 -11.90 7.34 7.11
N ARG A 211 -11.64 6.09 6.78
CA ARG A 211 -11.50 4.99 7.74
C ARG A 211 -10.04 4.62 7.94
N ILE A 212 -9.67 4.44 9.20
CA ILE A 212 -8.32 4.10 9.64
C ILE A 212 -8.37 2.79 10.43
N THR A 213 -7.39 1.92 10.19
CA THR A 213 -7.09 0.79 11.07
C THR A 213 -5.67 0.93 11.62
N ASP A 214 -5.57 1.00 12.95
CA ASP A 214 -4.33 0.95 13.73
C ASP A 214 -4.36 -0.30 14.62
N THR A 215 -3.54 -1.30 14.29
CA THR A 215 -3.44 -2.54 15.05
C THR A 215 -2.46 -2.46 16.23
N VAL A 216 -1.67 -1.38 16.32
CA VAL A 216 -0.62 -1.21 17.33
C VAL A 216 -1.17 -0.49 18.54
N HIS A 217 -1.70 0.72 18.37
CA HIS A 217 -2.25 1.51 19.48
C HIS A 217 -3.75 1.26 19.68
N GLY A 218 -4.43 0.81 18.63
CA GLY A 218 -5.87 0.60 18.64
C GLY A 218 -6.68 1.89 18.56
N ALA A 219 -7.96 1.77 18.25
CA ALA A 219 -8.88 2.90 18.13
C ALA A 219 -9.08 3.66 19.46
N GLN A 220 -8.96 2.96 20.60
CA GLN A 220 -9.20 3.57 21.91
C GLN A 220 -8.16 4.63 22.29
N ALA A 221 -6.88 4.43 21.93
CA ALA A 221 -5.82 5.41 22.20
C ALA A 221 -6.11 6.72 21.45
N TRP A 222 -6.45 6.62 20.17
CA TRP A 222 -6.86 7.75 19.33
C TRP A 222 -8.11 8.45 19.87
N CYS A 223 -9.15 7.70 20.24
CA CYS A 223 -10.38 8.29 20.81
C CYS A 223 -10.11 9.08 22.09
N ARG A 224 -9.29 8.53 23.01
CA ARG A 224 -8.96 9.22 24.27
C ARG A 224 -8.24 10.53 23.98
N LEU A 225 -7.21 10.49 23.14
CA LEU A 225 -6.42 11.66 22.81
C LEU A 225 -7.26 12.75 22.12
N LEU A 226 -7.96 12.38 21.04
CA LEU A 226 -8.68 13.32 20.20
C LEU A 226 -9.93 13.91 20.88
N ASN A 227 -10.61 13.15 21.73
CA ASN A 227 -11.75 13.66 22.51
C ASN A 227 -11.32 14.48 23.73
N ALA A 228 -10.14 14.22 24.29
CA ALA A 228 -9.60 15.00 25.41
C ALA A 228 -8.94 16.31 24.94
N PHE A 229 -8.53 16.38 23.67
CA PHE A 229 -7.89 17.56 23.11
C PHE A 229 -8.86 18.74 23.09
N LYS A 230 -8.44 19.84 23.73
CA LYS A 230 -9.11 21.13 23.67
C LYS A 230 -8.12 22.10 23.00
N PRO A 231 -8.53 22.77 21.90
CA PRO A 231 -7.67 23.75 21.23
C PRO A 231 -7.34 24.93 22.14
#